data_AF-A0A845X328-F1
#
_entry.id   AF-A0A845X328-F1
#
_cell.length_a   1.000
_cell.length_b   1.000
_cell.length_c   1.000
_cell.angle_alpha   90.00
_cell.angle_beta   90.00
_cell.angle_gamma   90.00
#
_symmetry.space_group_name_H-M   'P 1'
#
loop_
_entity.id
_entity.type
_entity.pdbx_description
1 polymer ?
#
loop_
_entity_poly.entity_id
_entity_poly.type
_entity_poly.pdbx_seq_one_letter_code
_entity_poly.pdbx_strand_id
1 'polypeptide(L)'
;MALIEAVDYEAQRIYLGADSVGLAGLDLLDVYRVVRQRRRLNESDRRFAPLIFGGGNLPKSPGRFTPAYVLLTPGTTIIPYDAPHTLRITREIFTKDGIEGLACFDRSPLTAQVDFEYNIPQVEIIVINGGSGLTAAQESHLFSLGTPQQNADALLGTELP
;
A
#
# COMPACT_ATOMS: atom_id res chain seq x y z
N MET A 1 -2.08 -13.37 -15.42
CA MET A 1 -2.62 -12.50 -16.48
C MET A 1 -2.27 -11.08 -16.07
N ALA A 2 -3.15 -10.09 -16.12
CA ALA A 2 -2.89 -8.76 -15.57
C ALA A 2 -4.00 -8.36 -14.59
N LEU A 3 -3.64 -7.65 -13.51
CA LEU A 3 -4.58 -7.14 -12.51
C LEU A 3 -5.52 -6.06 -13.09
N ILE A 4 -5.06 -5.31 -14.08
CA ILE A 4 -5.81 -4.27 -14.79
C ILE A 4 -5.80 -4.61 -16.27
N GLU A 5 -6.98 -4.73 -16.85
CA GLU A 5 -7.16 -4.98 -18.28
C GLU A 5 -7.03 -3.67 -19.06
N ALA A 6 -7.78 -2.66 -18.66
CA ALA A 6 -7.83 -1.37 -19.33
C ALA A 6 -8.05 -0.21 -18.35
N VAL A 7 -7.67 0.98 -18.78
CA VAL A 7 -8.01 2.24 -18.11
C VAL A 7 -8.55 3.17 -19.19
N ASP A 8 -9.81 3.58 -19.03
CA ASP A 8 -10.45 4.58 -19.87
C ASP A 8 -10.42 5.92 -19.14
N TYR A 9 -9.53 6.80 -19.57
CA TYR A 9 -9.36 8.13 -18.96
C TYR A 9 -10.46 9.12 -19.36
N GLU A 10 -11.14 8.91 -20.48
CA GLU A 10 -12.20 9.80 -20.95
C GLU A 10 -13.50 9.51 -20.20
N ALA A 11 -13.83 8.23 -20.04
CA ALA A 11 -14.98 7.80 -19.25
C ALA A 11 -14.69 7.68 -17.74
N GLN A 12 -13.45 7.94 -17.30
CA GLN A 12 -12.98 7.80 -15.92
C GLN A 12 -13.22 6.40 -15.32
N ARG A 13 -12.92 5.34 -16.08
CA ARG A 13 -13.16 3.95 -15.70
C ARG A 13 -11.86 3.15 -15.60
N ILE A 14 -11.74 2.35 -14.55
CA ILE A 14 -10.62 1.42 -14.35
C ILE A 14 -11.16 -0.01 -14.41
N TYR A 15 -10.77 -0.77 -15.42
CA TYR A 15 -11.24 -2.14 -15.65
C TYR A 15 -10.29 -3.15 -15.01
N LEU A 16 -10.79 -3.90 -14.02
CA LEU A 16 -10.05 -5.00 -13.42
C LEU A 16 -9.91 -6.13 -14.44
N GLY A 17 -8.72 -6.72 -14.49
CA GLY A 17 -8.43 -7.86 -15.34
C GLY A 17 -8.63 -9.19 -14.62
N ALA A 18 -8.50 -10.28 -15.37
CA ALA A 18 -8.79 -11.63 -14.89
C ALA A 18 -7.99 -12.07 -13.64
N ASP A 19 -6.85 -11.45 -13.34
CA ASP A 19 -6.11 -11.73 -12.09
C ASP A 19 -6.82 -11.22 -10.83
N SER A 20 -7.88 -10.40 -10.96
CA SER A 20 -8.71 -10.02 -9.82
C SER A 20 -9.61 -11.15 -9.34
N VAL A 21 -9.81 -12.20 -10.16
CA VAL A 21 -10.68 -13.33 -9.85
C VAL A 21 -9.97 -14.32 -8.94
N GLY A 22 -10.64 -14.75 -7.87
CA GLY A 22 -10.11 -15.77 -6.94
C GLY A 22 -9.02 -15.27 -6.00
N LEU A 23 -8.74 -13.96 -5.98
CA LEU A 23 -7.86 -13.37 -4.97
C LEU A 23 -8.47 -13.52 -3.58
N ALA A 24 -7.63 -13.89 -2.61
CA ALA A 24 -8.02 -13.89 -1.19
C ALA A 24 -8.42 -12.49 -0.71
N GLY A 25 -7.85 -11.45 -1.34
CA GLY A 25 -8.17 -10.05 -1.10
C GLY A 25 -7.48 -9.15 -2.12
N LEU A 26 -8.24 -8.28 -2.76
CA LEU A 26 -7.76 -7.22 -3.63
C LEU A 26 -7.29 -6.04 -2.77
N ASP A 27 -5.96 -5.85 -2.72
CA ASP A 27 -5.38 -4.62 -2.20
C ASP A 27 -5.46 -3.53 -3.27
N LEU A 28 -6.29 -2.53 -3.04
CA LEU A 28 -6.49 -1.44 -3.99
C LEU A 28 -5.23 -0.58 -4.19
N LEU A 29 -4.23 -0.69 -3.30
CA LEU A 29 -2.94 -0.06 -3.52
C LEU A 29 -2.18 -0.70 -4.70
N ASP A 30 -2.40 -1.99 -4.98
CA ASP A 30 -1.83 -2.65 -6.15
C ASP A 30 -2.50 -2.17 -7.44
N VAL A 31 -3.81 -1.90 -7.41
CA VAL A 31 -4.51 -1.20 -8.50
C VAL A 31 -3.87 0.16 -8.78
N TYR A 32 -3.65 0.98 -7.74
CA TYR A 32 -2.95 2.26 -7.87
C TYR A 32 -1.55 2.11 -8.48
N ARG A 33 -0.75 1.13 -8.02
CA ARG A 33 0.60 0.88 -8.52
C ARG A 33 0.60 0.51 -10.00
N VAL A 34 -0.30 -0.37 -10.42
CA VAL A 34 -0.43 -0.80 -11.82
C VAL A 34 -0.84 0.37 -12.71
N VAL A 35 -1.85 1.16 -12.31
CA VAL A 35 -2.28 2.35 -13.08
C VAL A 35 -1.14 3.38 -13.16
N ARG A 36 -0.40 3.60 -12.07
CA ARG A 36 0.75 4.51 -12.05
C ARG A 36 1.89 4.02 -12.95
N GLN A 37 2.16 2.72 -12.96
CA GLN A 37 3.17 2.12 -13.84
C GLN A 37 2.76 2.23 -15.31
N ARG A 38 1.49 1.98 -15.64
CA ARG A 38 0.96 2.13 -17.00
C ARG A 38 1.14 3.56 -17.50
N ARG A 39 0.77 4.57 -16.70
CA ARG A 39 1.03 5.98 -17.02
C ARG A 39 2.51 6.32 -17.15
N ARG A 40 3.41 5.64 -16.43
CA ARG A 40 4.85 5.87 -16.58
C ARG A 40 5.38 5.38 -17.93
N LEU A 41 4.80 4.30 -18.46
CA LEU A 41 5.27 3.62 -19.66
C LEU A 41 4.54 4.07 -20.94
N ASN A 42 3.31 4.58 -20.82
CA ASN A 42 2.48 4.95 -21.96
C ASN A 42 2.19 6.45 -22.00
N GLU A 43 2.68 7.13 -23.03
CA GLU A 43 2.54 8.58 -23.19
C GLU A 43 1.10 9.02 -23.47
N SER A 44 0.27 8.16 -24.11
CA SER A 44 -1.15 8.47 -24.32
C SER A 44 -1.93 8.64 -23.02
N ASP A 45 -1.47 7.97 -21.96
CA ASP A 45 -2.13 7.97 -20.64
C ASP A 45 -1.59 9.10 -19.75
N ARG A 46 -0.43 9.69 -20.09
CA ARG A 46 0.18 10.82 -19.35
C ARG A 46 -0.48 12.15 -19.62
N ARG A 47 -1.10 12.30 -20.79
CA ARG A 47 -1.85 13.52 -21.16
C ARG A 47 -3.05 13.78 -20.24
N PHE A 48 -3.56 12.73 -19.60
CA PHE A 48 -4.69 12.80 -18.68
C PHE A 48 -4.25 12.98 -17.23
N ALA A 49 -5.11 13.59 -16.43
CA ALA A 49 -4.92 13.65 -14.98
C ALA A 49 -4.98 12.23 -14.36
N PRO A 50 -4.25 11.96 -13.26
CA PRO A 50 -4.36 10.68 -12.55
C PRO A 50 -5.79 10.49 -12.02
N LEU A 51 -6.37 9.32 -12.27
CA LEU A 51 -7.70 8.95 -11.76
C LEU A 51 -7.70 8.40 -10.33
N ILE A 52 -6.55 7.91 -9.88
CA ILE A 52 -6.39 7.17 -8.62
C ILE A 52 -5.12 7.63 -7.91
N PHE A 53 -5.22 7.79 -6.59
CA PHE A 53 -4.14 8.20 -5.71
C PHE A 53 -4.03 7.23 -4.54
N GLY A 54 -2.80 6.90 -4.15
CA GLY A 54 -2.52 6.25 -2.87
C GLY A 54 -2.24 7.29 -1.79
N GLY A 55 -2.89 7.15 -0.64
CA GLY A 55 -2.67 7.99 0.55
C GLY A 55 -2.49 7.14 1.80
N GLY A 56 -2.19 7.80 2.92
CA GLY A 56 -1.99 7.16 4.22
C GLY A 56 -0.87 7.82 5.01
N ASN A 57 -0.59 7.26 6.18
CA ASN A 57 0.46 7.73 7.08
C ASN A 57 0.32 9.22 7.47
N LEU A 58 -0.91 9.72 7.56
CA LEU A 58 -1.19 11.06 8.07
C LEU A 58 -1.29 11.00 9.60
N PRO A 59 -0.68 11.95 10.33
CA PRO A 59 -0.67 11.94 11.79
C PRO A 59 -2.09 12.15 12.32
N LYS A 60 -2.57 11.21 13.15
CA LYS A 60 -3.83 11.35 13.91
C LYS A 60 -3.57 11.93 15.30
N SER A 61 -2.53 11.43 15.94
CA SER A 61 -2.05 11.84 17.26
C SER A 61 -0.59 11.40 17.41
N PRO A 62 0.15 11.83 18.47
CA PRO A 62 1.55 11.49 18.62
C PRO A 62 1.78 9.97 18.54
N GLY A 63 2.59 9.55 17.58
CA GLY A 63 2.91 8.14 17.36
C GLY A 63 1.82 7.30 16.67
N ARG A 64 0.68 7.88 16.26
CA ARG A 64 -0.43 7.17 15.61
C ARG A 64 -0.77 7.79 14.25
N PHE A 65 -0.87 6.96 13.23
CA PHE A 65 -1.06 7.41 11.85
C PHE A 65 -2.22 6.72 11.15
N THR A 66 -2.75 7.35 10.10
CA THR A 66 -3.78 6.76 9.26
C THR A 66 -3.26 5.53 8.51
N PRO A 67 -4.12 4.51 8.34
CA PRO A 67 -3.79 3.39 7.45
C PRO A 67 -3.60 3.88 6.01
N ALA A 68 -2.99 3.03 5.17
CA ALA A 68 -2.99 3.27 3.74
C ALA A 68 -4.42 3.20 3.20
N TYR A 69 -4.76 4.11 2.29
CA TYR A 69 -6.06 4.19 1.62
C TYR A 69 -5.88 4.56 0.15
N VAL A 70 -6.94 4.36 -0.63
CA VAL A 70 -7.00 4.75 -2.04
C VAL A 70 -8.05 5.82 -2.24
N LEU A 71 -7.67 6.88 -2.96
CA LEU A 71 -8.54 7.98 -3.30
C LEU A 71 -8.75 8.03 -4.81
N LEU A 72 -10.01 8.00 -5.24
CA LEU A 72 -10.42 8.18 -6.63
C LEU A 72 -10.74 9.65 -6.93
N THR A 73 -10.48 10.08 -8.17
CA THR A 73 -10.97 11.38 -8.64
C THR A 73 -12.50 11.41 -8.72
N PRO A 74 -13.10 12.61 -8.65
CA PRO A 74 -14.53 12.79 -8.89
C PRO A 74 -14.98 12.09 -10.17
N GLY A 75 -16.11 11.37 -10.11
CA GLY A 75 -16.69 10.62 -11.23
C GLY A 75 -15.98 9.33 -11.63
N THR A 76 -14.87 8.96 -10.98
CA THR A 76 -14.13 7.73 -11.33
C THR A 76 -14.73 6.50 -10.69
N THR A 77 -14.88 5.43 -11.47
CA THR A 77 -15.38 4.12 -11.00
C THR A 77 -14.46 2.97 -11.39
N ILE A 78 -14.45 1.93 -10.55
CA ILE A 78 -13.75 0.67 -10.82
C ILE A 78 -14.77 -0.34 -11.36
N ILE A 79 -14.48 -0.93 -12.51
CA ILE A 79 -15.32 -1.95 -13.13
C ILE A 79 -14.66 -3.31 -12.86
N PRO A 80 -15.34 -4.24 -12.17
CA PRO A 80 -14.85 -5.60 -11.97
C PRO A 80 -14.66 -6.37 -13.28
N TYR A 81 -13.89 -7.46 -13.21
CA TYR A 81 -13.76 -8.36 -14.35
C TYR A 81 -15.09 -9.10 -14.62
N ASP A 82 -15.50 -9.23 -15.88
CA ASP A 82 -16.79 -9.82 -16.26
C ASP A 82 -16.77 -11.36 -16.23
N ALA A 83 -16.68 -11.91 -15.02
CA ALA A 83 -16.75 -13.35 -14.75
C ALA A 83 -17.44 -13.62 -13.41
N PRO A 84 -18.07 -14.79 -13.20
CA PRO A 84 -18.68 -15.11 -11.92
C PRO A 84 -17.63 -15.25 -10.80
N HIS A 85 -17.63 -14.34 -9.83
CA HIS A 85 -16.71 -14.39 -8.68
C HIS A 85 -17.14 -13.49 -7.52
N THR A 86 -16.50 -13.67 -6.36
CA THR A 86 -16.59 -12.75 -5.24
C THR A 86 -15.34 -11.89 -5.18
N LEU A 87 -15.50 -10.58 -5.29
CA LEU A 87 -14.42 -9.62 -5.15
C LEU A 87 -14.27 -9.22 -3.67
N ARG A 88 -13.18 -9.69 -3.05
CA ARG A 88 -12.83 -9.36 -1.67
C ARG A 88 -11.98 -8.11 -1.63
N ILE A 89 -12.41 -7.07 -0.94
CA ILE A 89 -11.68 -5.80 -0.85
C ILE A 89 -11.08 -5.66 0.55
N THR A 90 -9.77 -5.43 0.61
CA THR A 90 -9.00 -5.38 1.87
C THR A 90 -8.47 -4.00 2.22
N ARG A 91 -8.70 -3.01 1.36
CA ARG A 91 -8.18 -1.65 1.51
C ARG A 91 -9.32 -0.65 1.40
N GLU A 92 -9.26 0.39 2.21
CA GLU A 92 -10.22 1.48 2.16
C GLU A 92 -10.13 2.26 0.84
N ILE A 93 -11.29 2.55 0.27
CA ILE A 93 -11.42 3.34 -0.95
C ILE A 93 -12.56 4.34 -0.81
N PHE A 94 -12.29 5.54 -1.31
CA PHE A 94 -13.27 6.61 -1.40
C PHE A 94 -12.96 7.54 -2.57
N THR A 95 -13.97 8.28 -3.02
CA THR A 95 -13.82 9.34 -4.02
C THR A 95 -13.67 10.68 -3.30
N LYS A 96 -13.10 11.67 -3.99
CA LYS A 96 -13.06 13.06 -3.49
C LYS A 96 -14.45 13.67 -3.26
N ASP A 97 -15.50 13.11 -3.86
CA ASP A 97 -16.88 13.58 -3.72
C ASP A 97 -17.61 12.95 -2.53
N GLY A 98 -16.92 12.11 -1.75
CA GLY A 98 -17.49 11.46 -0.55
C GLY A 98 -18.24 10.16 -0.83
N ILE A 99 -18.03 9.53 -1.98
CA ILE A 99 -18.50 8.17 -2.24
C ILE A 99 -17.49 7.18 -1.66
N GLU A 100 -17.94 6.17 -0.93
CA GLU A 100 -17.05 5.25 -0.21
C GLU A 100 -17.37 3.79 -0.49
N GLY A 101 -16.36 2.93 -0.35
CA GLY A 101 -16.49 1.48 -0.37
C GLY A 101 -17.08 0.94 -1.68
N LEU A 102 -18.10 0.09 -1.55
CA LEU A 102 -18.70 -0.62 -2.69
C LEU A 102 -19.31 0.30 -3.74
N ALA A 103 -19.71 1.52 -3.37
CA ALA A 103 -20.24 2.50 -4.31
C ALA A 103 -19.17 3.06 -5.27
N CYS A 104 -17.88 2.83 -5.01
CA CYS A 104 -16.79 3.13 -5.94
C CYS A 104 -16.70 2.11 -7.10
N PHE A 105 -17.49 1.04 -7.05
CA PHE A 105 -17.47 -0.03 -8.07
C PHE A 105 -18.75 -0.01 -8.91
N ASP A 106 -18.58 -0.07 -10.23
CA ASP A 106 -19.68 -0.09 -11.18
C ASP A 106 -19.86 -1.49 -11.76
N ARG A 107 -21.05 -2.05 -11.58
CA ARG A 107 -21.46 -3.38 -12.10
C ARG A 107 -22.38 -3.27 -13.31
N SER A 108 -22.82 -2.07 -13.67
CA SER A 108 -23.77 -1.86 -14.77
C SER A 108 -23.29 -2.41 -16.13
N PRO A 109 -21.99 -2.46 -16.47
CA PRO A 109 -21.56 -3.02 -17.75
C PRO A 109 -21.33 -4.54 -17.71
N LEU A 110 -21.50 -5.21 -16.57
CA LEU A 110 -21.19 -6.63 -16.41
C LEU A 110 -22.36 -7.52 -16.84
N THR A 111 -22.03 -8.66 -17.44
CA THR A 111 -22.99 -9.71 -17.79
C THR A 111 -22.99 -10.86 -16.77
N ALA A 112 -21.86 -11.08 -16.11
CA ALA A 112 -21.68 -12.06 -15.06
C ALA A 112 -22.02 -11.52 -13.67
N GLN A 113 -22.41 -12.43 -12.77
CA GLN A 113 -22.65 -12.08 -11.37
C GLN A 113 -21.33 -11.87 -10.63
N VAL A 114 -21.09 -10.63 -10.17
CA VAL A 114 -19.96 -10.31 -9.29
C VAL A 114 -20.48 -9.90 -7.92
N ASP A 115 -20.18 -10.73 -6.94
CA ASP A 115 -20.46 -10.47 -5.53
C ASP A 115 -19.29 -9.74 -4.88
N PHE A 116 -19.55 -9.05 -3.78
CA PHE A 116 -18.54 -8.23 -3.11
C PHE A 116 -18.48 -8.55 -1.62
N GLU A 117 -17.26 -8.64 -1.12
CA GLU A 117 -16.98 -8.79 0.31
C GLU A 117 -16.06 -7.65 0.72
N TYR A 118 -16.59 -6.70 1.48
CA TYR A 118 -15.85 -5.52 1.92
C TYR A 118 -15.38 -5.73 3.36
N ASN A 119 -14.12 -6.17 3.52
CA ASN A 119 -13.55 -6.49 4.83
C ASN A 119 -12.23 -5.75 4.99
N ILE A 120 -12.31 -4.49 5.43
CA ILE A 120 -11.12 -3.69 5.73
C ILE A 120 -10.61 -4.08 7.12
N PRO A 121 -9.36 -4.57 7.25
CA PRO A 121 -8.77 -4.77 8.56
C PRO A 121 -8.57 -3.40 9.23
N GLN A 122 -9.03 -3.27 10.48
CA GLN A 122 -8.70 -2.11 11.30
C GLN A 122 -7.21 -2.18 11.66
N VAL A 123 -6.40 -1.41 10.94
CA VAL A 123 -4.95 -1.31 11.19
C VAL A 123 -4.59 0.12 11.58
N GLU A 124 -3.93 0.27 12.72
CA GLU A 124 -3.36 1.53 13.19
C GLU A 124 -1.83 1.44 13.09
N ILE A 125 -1.21 2.44 12.47
CA ILE A 125 0.25 2.50 12.39
C ILE A 125 0.74 3.19 13.66
N ILE A 126 1.49 2.47 14.49
CA ILE A 126 2.13 3.00 15.69
C ILE A 126 3.63 3.16 15.40
N VAL A 127 4.13 4.39 15.50
CA VAL A 127 5.58 4.62 15.46
C VAL A 127 6.14 4.30 16.83
N ILE A 128 6.85 3.19 16.91
CA ILE A 128 7.73 2.90 18.04
C ILE A 128 8.99 3.70 17.80
N ASN A 129 9.23 4.72 18.64
CA ASN A 129 10.53 5.39 18.69
C ASN A 129 11.55 4.37 19.21
N GLY A 130 12.08 3.55 18.31
CA GLY A 130 13.18 2.66 18.57
C GLY A 130 14.45 3.47 18.82
N GLY A 131 14.61 3.97 20.05
CA GLY A 131 15.94 4.00 20.67
C GLY A 131 16.48 2.56 20.65
N SER A 132 17.81 2.41 20.68
CA SER A 132 18.61 1.18 20.45
C SER A 132 18.21 -0.09 21.22
N GLY A 133 17.11 -0.08 21.98
CA GLY A 133 16.73 -1.13 22.93
C GLY A 133 17.63 -1.12 24.17
N LEU A 134 18.55 -0.17 24.26
CA LEU A 134 19.48 0.00 25.35
C LEU A 134 18.92 1.01 26.33
N THR A 135 18.98 0.68 27.60
CA THR A 135 18.96 1.69 28.65
C THR A 135 20.15 2.64 28.46
N ALA A 136 20.06 3.88 28.95
CA ALA A 136 21.16 4.85 28.87
C ALA A 136 22.49 4.29 29.44
N ALA A 137 22.40 3.39 30.43
CA ALA A 137 23.55 2.68 30.99
C ALA A 137 24.16 1.67 30.00
N GLN A 138 23.33 0.93 29.25
CA GLN A 138 23.80 -0.03 28.25
C GLN A 138 24.35 0.67 27.00
N GLU A 139 23.78 1.80 26.61
CA GLU A 139 24.33 2.65 25.54
C GLU A 139 25.71 3.19 25.94
N SER A 140 25.83 3.72 27.16
CA SER A 140 27.12 4.17 27.71
C SER A 140 28.14 3.03 27.81
N HIS A 141 27.69 1.81 28.14
CA HIS A 141 28.55 0.65 28.21
C HIS A 141 29.12 0.26 26.84
N LEU A 142 28.35 0.36 25.77
CA LEU A 142 28.83 0.11 24.40
C LEU A 142 29.93 1.07 23.97
N PHE A 143 29.85 2.33 24.37
CA PHE A 143 30.93 3.31 24.15
C PHE A 143 32.13 3.12 25.10
N SER A 144 31.97 2.32 26.15
CA SER A 144 33.06 1.91 27.06
C SER A 144 33.75 0.62 26.63
N LEU A 145 33.17 -0.15 25.71
CA LEU A 145 33.80 -1.34 25.14
C LEU A 145 34.94 -0.88 24.23
N GLY A 146 36.13 -1.44 24.46
CA GLY A 146 37.30 -1.19 23.62
C GLY A 146 37.01 -1.53 22.16
N THR A 147 37.64 -0.79 21.26
CA THR A 147 37.53 -1.10 19.82
C THR A 147 38.08 -2.51 19.55
N PRO A 148 37.65 -3.18 18.46
CA PRO A 148 38.21 -4.47 18.08
C PRO A 148 39.75 -4.46 18.02
N GLN A 149 40.34 -3.33 17.62
CA GLN A 149 41.78 -3.12 17.62
C GLN A 149 42.37 -3.11 19.03
N GLN A 150 41.78 -2.37 19.97
CA GLN A 150 42.23 -2.32 21.37
C GLN A 150 42.10 -3.68 22.06
N ASN A 151 41.03 -4.43 21.77
CA ASN A 151 40.85 -5.78 22.31
C ASN A 151 41.85 -6.76 21.68
N ALA A 152 42.16 -6.62 20.38
CA ALA A 152 43.17 -7.43 19.70
C ALA A 152 44.59 -7.13 20.20
N ASP A 153 44.93 -5.85 20.40
CA ASP A 153 46.23 -5.42 20.93
C ASP A 153 46.41 -5.86 22.39
N ALA A 154 45.35 -5.84 23.20
CA ALA A 154 45.38 -6.38 24.56
C ALA A 154 45.56 -7.91 24.60
N LEU A 155 45.02 -8.63 23.61
CA LEU A 155 45.19 -10.08 23.49
C LEU A 155 46.59 -10.47 23.01
N LEU A 156 47.17 -9.67 22.11
CA LEU A 156 48.51 -9.88 21.53
C LEU A 156 49.64 -9.36 22.43
N GLY A 157 49.35 -8.38 23.30
CA GLY A 157 50.30 -7.87 24.31
C GLY A 157 50.45 -8.77 25.53
N THR A 158 49.66 -9.84 25.64
CA THR A 158 49.73 -10.83 26.74
C THR A 158 50.58 -12.07 26.42
N GLU A 159 51.52 -12.00 25.48
CA GLU A 159 52.56 -13.02 25.34
C GLU A 159 53.60 -12.90 26.47
N LEU A 160 53.29 -13.64 27.55
CA LEU A 160 54.10 -14.40 28.52
C LEU A 160 55.53 -13.93 28.92
N PRO A 161 55.88 -14.00 30.23
CA PRO A 161 57.27 -13.86 30.69
C PRO A 161 58.20 -14.97 30.18
#